data_AF-A0A8U0WCC6-F1
#
_entry.id   AF-A0A8U0WCC6-F1
#
_cell.length_a   1.000
_cell.length_b   1.000
_cell.length_c   1.000
_cell.angle_alpha   90.00
_cell.angle_beta   90.00
_cell.angle_gamma   90.00
#
_symmetry.space_group_name_H-M   'P 1'
#
loop_
_entity.id
_entity.type
_entity.pdbx_description
1 polymer ?
#
loop_
_entity_poly.entity_id
_entity_poly.type
_entity_poly.pdbx_seq_one_letter_code
_entity_poly.pdbx_strand_id
1 'polypeptide(L)'
;MYKNIVISLFFAFVLWMPTAGNKLHIKTNAIEDIIELKDFKKLLRTKTNVLVLFTVSLKQTAEHIKIFKEVSAEVRGTGSMVIIDCAEKKKLCKKLKVAPDPLVLKHFKDGEYHKDYDRQISLNSMVNFMRDPTGDLPWEEDPLGKDVLHFPDYLAFMKHLKRNLKPLLIMLYVPWCGFCKRLRPEFSKAATELKSEGYVLGAMDVERKENTLARKVFNLTGFPTLIYFENGQLKQHYEGENNKEAIVAFMHDPASVPLKQNKEFDWSSDTNSEIVHLTRQGFEPALKDEKSVLVMFYAPWCGHCKRLKPEYEKAAIEMKNKKIPGILAALDVTRETSIAEQFKVKGYPTLKYFVNAQYKYDVHMREAEKLVEFMKDPKEPPPPPPPETPWQEEDTNVIFLSDQTFNSTLKRKKHALVMFYAPWCGHCKNTRPEFNAAANVMREESRIVFAAVDCTRDTNVCSSQGVRGYPTLKYFSYLKVKVDYHGGRKREDFIAFLKNASESSKSNQKQIHEEL
;
A
#
# COMPACT_ATOMS: atom_id res chain seq x y z
N MET A 1 -35.07 -86.87 15.38
CA MET A 1 -36.14 -87.04 14.37
C MET A 1 -36.74 -85.67 14.07
N TYR A 2 -36.83 -85.35 12.78
CA TYR A 2 -37.69 -84.35 12.12
C TYR A 2 -37.63 -82.85 12.50
N LYS A 3 -36.87 -82.14 11.65
CA LYS A 3 -37.21 -80.91 10.90
C LYS A 3 -38.46 -80.12 11.37
N ASN A 4 -38.28 -78.81 11.54
CA ASN A 4 -39.05 -77.85 10.75
C ASN A 4 -38.26 -76.59 10.43
N ILE A 5 -38.23 -76.32 9.13
CA ILE A 5 -37.52 -75.27 8.41
C ILE A 5 -38.38 -74.01 8.49
N VAL A 6 -37.85 -72.89 8.98
CA VAL A 6 -38.47 -71.58 8.84
C VAL A 6 -37.69 -70.81 7.78
N ILE A 7 -38.29 -70.73 6.59
CA ILE A 7 -37.85 -69.93 5.45
C ILE A 7 -38.10 -68.46 5.80
N SER A 8 -37.06 -67.70 6.12
CA SER A 8 -37.14 -66.23 6.15
C SER A 8 -36.98 -65.70 4.73
N LEU A 9 -38.10 -65.27 4.16
CA LEU A 9 -38.18 -64.51 2.91
C LEU A 9 -37.41 -63.19 3.04
N PHE A 10 -36.25 -63.09 2.40
CA PHE A 10 -35.57 -61.84 2.11
C PHE A 10 -36.41 -61.05 1.10
N PHE A 11 -37.21 -60.10 1.58
CA PHE A 11 -37.78 -59.06 0.72
C PHE A 11 -36.66 -58.09 0.34
N ALA A 12 -36.11 -58.26 -0.87
CA ALA A 12 -35.25 -57.27 -1.50
C ALA A 12 -36.10 -56.05 -1.88
N PHE A 13 -36.15 -55.06 -1.00
CA PHE A 13 -36.70 -53.74 -1.31
C PHE A 13 -35.68 -53.00 -2.18
N VAL A 14 -35.76 -53.20 -3.50
CA VAL A 14 -35.05 -52.35 -4.47
C VAL A 14 -35.71 -50.97 -4.42
N LEU A 15 -35.14 -50.09 -3.59
CA LEU A 15 -35.41 -48.65 -3.66
C LEU A 15 -34.89 -48.14 -5.00
N TRP A 16 -35.79 -48.12 -5.98
CA TRP A 16 -35.62 -47.36 -7.21
C TRP A 16 -35.67 -45.88 -6.82
N MET A 17 -34.51 -45.32 -6.44
CA MET A 17 -34.37 -43.87 -6.31
C MET A 17 -34.55 -43.27 -7.70
N PRO A 18 -35.54 -42.38 -7.92
CA PRO A 18 -35.57 -41.62 -9.15
C PRO A 18 -34.32 -40.74 -9.13
N THR A 19 -33.47 -40.87 -10.16
CA THR A 19 -32.42 -39.92 -10.47
C THR A 19 -33.07 -38.61 -10.93
N ALA A 20 -33.64 -37.88 -9.97
CA ALA A 20 -33.93 -36.47 -10.14
C ALA A 20 -32.58 -35.76 -10.22
N GLY A 21 -32.09 -35.58 -11.45
CA GLY A 21 -31.03 -34.63 -11.75
C GLY A 21 -31.51 -33.24 -11.36
N ASN A 22 -31.33 -32.89 -10.08
CA ASN A 22 -31.45 -31.53 -9.60
C ASN A 22 -30.34 -30.72 -10.28
N LYS A 23 -30.65 -30.14 -11.44
CA LYS A 23 -29.99 -28.91 -11.87
C LYS A 23 -30.27 -27.91 -10.77
N LEU A 24 -29.28 -27.65 -9.91
CA LEU A 24 -29.30 -26.52 -9.00
C LEU A 24 -29.59 -25.28 -9.84
N HIS A 25 -30.83 -24.79 -9.78
CA HIS A 25 -31.19 -23.47 -10.29
C HIS A 25 -30.49 -22.46 -9.37
N ILE A 26 -29.27 -22.07 -9.73
CA ILE A 26 -28.59 -20.92 -9.13
C ILE A 26 -29.50 -19.73 -9.41
N LYS A 27 -30.12 -19.16 -8.37
CA LYS A 27 -30.86 -17.89 -8.49
C LYS A 27 -29.85 -16.80 -8.85
N THR A 28 -29.83 -16.40 -10.12
CA THR A 28 -28.92 -15.36 -10.61
C THR A 28 -29.51 -13.99 -10.30
N ASN A 29 -28.74 -13.11 -9.65
CA ASN A 29 -29.17 -11.75 -9.30
C ASN A 29 -28.70 -10.70 -10.32
N ALA A 30 -28.23 -11.14 -11.49
CA ALA A 30 -27.91 -10.24 -12.59
C ALA A 30 -29.18 -9.51 -13.03
N ILE A 31 -29.07 -8.20 -13.20
CA ILE A 31 -30.17 -7.32 -13.58
C ILE A 31 -30.27 -7.34 -15.11
N GLU A 32 -31.42 -7.78 -15.63
CA GLU A 32 -31.68 -7.92 -17.07
C GLU A 32 -32.84 -7.02 -17.54
N ASP A 33 -33.59 -6.45 -16.60
CA ASP A 33 -34.83 -5.68 -16.77
C ASP A 33 -34.59 -4.19 -17.04
N ILE A 34 -33.50 -3.84 -17.73
CA ILE A 34 -33.24 -2.47 -18.18
C ILE A 34 -33.74 -2.31 -19.61
N ILE A 35 -34.86 -1.62 -19.78
CA ILE A 35 -35.52 -1.47 -21.09
C ILE A 35 -35.13 -0.14 -21.75
N GLU A 36 -35.14 0.94 -20.97
CA GLU A 36 -34.90 2.29 -21.47
C GLU A 36 -33.90 3.11 -20.65
N LEU A 37 -33.52 4.28 -21.18
CA LEU A 37 -32.51 5.13 -20.56
C LEU A 37 -32.91 5.61 -19.17
N LYS A 38 -34.22 5.73 -18.90
CA LYS A 38 -34.76 6.13 -17.60
C LYS A 38 -34.45 5.06 -16.54
N ASP A 39 -34.64 3.79 -16.87
CA ASP A 39 -34.34 2.66 -15.98
C ASP A 39 -32.86 2.58 -15.68
N PHE A 40 -32.02 2.74 -16.71
CA PHE A 40 -30.57 2.75 -16.56
C PHE A 40 -30.10 3.88 -15.63
N LYS A 41 -30.63 5.10 -15.80
CA LYS A 41 -30.33 6.23 -14.91
C LYS A 41 -30.85 6.00 -13.49
N LYS A 42 -32.02 5.37 -13.32
CA LYS A 42 -32.57 5.03 -12.00
C LYS A 42 -31.68 4.00 -11.30
N LEU A 43 -31.19 3.00 -12.03
CA LEU A 43 -30.25 2.01 -11.51
C LEU A 43 -28.98 2.70 -10.99
N LEU A 44 -28.34 3.54 -11.81
CA LEU A 44 -27.11 4.25 -11.45
C LEU A 44 -27.29 5.23 -10.26
N ARG A 45 -28.50 5.74 -10.02
CA ARG A 45 -28.80 6.55 -8.82
C ARG A 45 -28.95 5.73 -7.54
N THR A 46 -29.29 4.45 -7.65
CA THR A 46 -29.59 3.57 -6.51
C THR A 46 -28.46 2.59 -6.20
N LYS A 47 -27.53 2.38 -7.14
CA LYS A 47 -26.41 1.46 -7.05
C LYS A 47 -25.11 2.21 -7.30
N THR A 48 -24.19 2.10 -6.35
CA THR A 48 -22.91 2.84 -6.34
C THR A 48 -21.77 2.09 -7.02
N ASN A 49 -21.90 0.79 -7.27
CA ASN A 49 -20.88 -0.05 -7.86
C ASN A 49 -21.52 -1.03 -8.85
N VAL A 50 -21.47 -0.70 -10.15
CA VAL A 50 -22.23 -1.39 -11.20
C VAL A 50 -21.31 -1.79 -12.33
N LEU A 51 -21.28 -3.08 -12.68
CA LEU A 51 -20.63 -3.56 -13.90
C LEU A 51 -21.71 -4.00 -14.89
N VAL A 52 -21.60 -3.51 -16.13
CA VAL A 52 -22.60 -3.71 -17.18
C VAL A 52 -21.96 -4.47 -18.34
N LEU A 53 -22.51 -5.65 -18.66
CA LEU A 53 -22.20 -6.44 -19.84
C LEU A 53 -23.16 -6.03 -20.97
N PHE A 54 -22.62 -5.40 -21.99
CA PHE A 54 -23.32 -5.14 -23.24
C PHE A 54 -22.94 -6.22 -24.26
N THR A 55 -23.91 -6.82 -24.94
CA THR A 55 -23.67 -7.87 -25.95
C THR A 55 -24.57 -7.67 -27.16
N VAL A 56 -24.12 -8.12 -28.33
CA VAL A 56 -24.96 -8.17 -29.56
C VAL A 56 -25.65 -9.52 -29.75
N SER A 57 -25.34 -10.52 -28.92
CA SER A 57 -25.96 -11.85 -29.01
C SER A 57 -25.78 -12.63 -27.70
N LEU A 58 -26.90 -12.90 -27.02
CA LEU A 58 -26.92 -13.76 -25.82
C LEU A 58 -26.37 -15.17 -26.12
N LYS A 59 -26.61 -15.68 -27.34
CA LYS A 59 -26.15 -17.01 -27.75
C LYS A 59 -24.63 -17.03 -27.97
N GLN A 60 -24.08 -16.03 -28.66
CA GLN A 60 -22.64 -15.95 -28.94
C GLN A 60 -21.83 -15.73 -27.66
N THR A 61 -22.42 -15.07 -26.66
CA THR A 61 -21.75 -14.67 -25.41
C THR A 61 -22.20 -15.48 -24.19
N ALA A 62 -22.84 -16.64 -24.43
CA ALA A 62 -23.45 -17.46 -23.38
C ALA A 62 -22.49 -17.86 -22.25
N GLU A 63 -21.24 -18.23 -22.58
CA GLU A 63 -20.23 -18.58 -21.59
C GLU A 63 -19.83 -17.39 -20.71
N HIS A 64 -19.61 -16.22 -21.31
CA HIS A 64 -19.33 -14.99 -20.54
C HIS A 64 -20.52 -14.58 -19.67
N ILE A 65 -21.74 -14.71 -20.19
CA ILE A 65 -22.98 -14.43 -19.42
C ILE A 65 -23.10 -15.37 -18.23
N LYS A 66 -22.75 -16.66 -18.39
CA LYS A 66 -22.76 -17.63 -17.29
C LYS A 66 -21.79 -17.20 -16.18
N ILE A 67 -20.54 -16.86 -16.52
CA ILE A 67 -19.55 -16.34 -15.56
C ILE A 67 -20.08 -15.06 -14.90
N PHE A 68 -20.63 -14.13 -15.68
CA PHE A 68 -21.17 -12.87 -15.20
C PHE A 68 -22.31 -13.06 -14.17
N LYS A 69 -23.15 -14.08 -14.39
CA LYS A 69 -24.21 -14.49 -13.47
C LYS A 69 -23.67 -15.14 -12.19
N GLU A 70 -22.62 -15.94 -12.27
CA GLU A 70 -21.94 -16.49 -11.09
C GLU A 70 -21.33 -15.36 -10.23
N VAL A 71 -20.64 -14.40 -10.86
CA VAL A 71 -20.11 -13.20 -10.18
C VAL A 71 -21.22 -12.43 -9.48
N SER A 72 -22.40 -12.30 -10.09
CA SER A 72 -23.56 -11.60 -9.49
C SER A 72 -23.99 -12.17 -8.14
N ALA A 73 -23.77 -13.47 -7.91
CA ALA A 73 -24.05 -14.10 -6.62
C ALA A 73 -22.98 -13.75 -5.58
N GLU A 74 -21.71 -13.76 -5.96
CA GLU A 74 -20.56 -13.49 -5.08
C GLU A 74 -20.46 -12.01 -4.64
N VAL A 75 -20.82 -11.07 -5.51
CA VAL A 75 -20.74 -9.63 -5.24
C VAL A 75 -22.03 -9.08 -4.63
N ARG A 76 -22.96 -9.94 -4.22
CA ARG A 76 -24.24 -9.51 -3.66
C ARG A 76 -24.03 -8.63 -2.43
N GLY A 77 -24.64 -7.45 -2.45
CA GLY A 77 -24.52 -6.46 -1.37
C GLY A 77 -23.32 -5.53 -1.47
N THR A 78 -22.34 -5.85 -2.33
CA THR A 78 -21.14 -5.00 -2.55
C THR A 78 -21.08 -4.42 -3.97
N GLY A 79 -21.78 -5.04 -4.93
CA GLY A 79 -21.88 -4.58 -6.31
C GLY A 79 -23.17 -5.03 -6.99
N SER A 80 -23.38 -4.56 -8.22
CA SER A 80 -24.51 -4.97 -9.08
C SER A 80 -24.01 -5.30 -10.47
N MET A 81 -24.47 -6.44 -10.99
CA MET A 81 -24.11 -6.97 -12.30
C MET A 81 -25.31 -6.78 -13.23
N VAL A 82 -25.14 -6.13 -14.37
CA VAL A 82 -26.22 -5.82 -15.32
C VAL A 82 -25.91 -6.41 -16.70
N ILE A 83 -26.88 -7.02 -17.36
CA ILE A 83 -26.75 -7.54 -18.71
C ILE A 83 -27.68 -6.76 -19.63
N ILE A 84 -27.15 -6.25 -20.74
CA ILE A 84 -27.90 -5.52 -21.76
C ILE A 84 -27.63 -6.17 -23.12
N ASP A 85 -28.67 -6.80 -23.67
CA ASP A 85 -28.68 -7.24 -25.06
C ASP A 85 -28.96 -6.05 -26.00
N CYS A 86 -27.94 -5.60 -26.71
CA CYS A 86 -28.02 -4.50 -27.67
C CYS A 86 -28.71 -4.88 -28.99
N ALA A 87 -28.88 -6.17 -29.30
CA ALA A 87 -29.67 -6.60 -30.46
C ALA A 87 -31.15 -6.28 -30.25
N GLU A 88 -31.65 -6.54 -29.04
CA GLU A 88 -33.03 -6.18 -28.65
C GLU A 88 -33.15 -4.70 -28.28
N LYS A 89 -32.16 -4.13 -27.57
CA LYS A 89 -32.21 -2.80 -26.95
C LYS A 89 -31.40 -1.76 -27.72
N LYS A 90 -31.48 -1.78 -29.06
CA LYS A 90 -30.69 -0.90 -29.97
C LYS A 90 -30.75 0.58 -29.61
N LYS A 91 -31.95 1.11 -29.29
CA LYS A 91 -32.14 2.53 -28.92
C LYS A 91 -31.39 2.89 -27.64
N LEU A 92 -31.39 2.00 -26.64
CA LEU A 92 -30.68 2.19 -25.38
C LEU A 92 -29.17 2.21 -25.61
N CYS A 93 -28.61 1.20 -26.27
CA CYS A 93 -27.17 1.13 -26.53
C CYS A 93 -26.66 2.30 -27.38
N LYS A 94 -27.44 2.75 -28.38
CA LYS A 94 -27.13 3.96 -29.15
C LYS A 94 -27.07 5.23 -28.27
N LYS A 95 -28.03 5.41 -27.35
CA LYS A 95 -28.04 6.55 -26.41
C LYS A 95 -26.88 6.49 -25.41
N LEU A 96 -26.48 5.29 -25.00
CA LEU A 96 -25.32 5.05 -24.13
C LEU A 96 -23.98 5.11 -24.89
N LYS A 97 -24.00 5.31 -26.21
CA LYS A 97 -22.81 5.32 -27.08
C LYS A 97 -21.98 4.03 -26.95
N VAL A 98 -22.66 2.89 -26.88
CA VAL A 98 -22.03 1.57 -26.77
C VAL A 98 -22.24 0.79 -28.06
N ALA A 99 -21.16 0.22 -28.60
CA ALA A 99 -21.14 -0.68 -29.75
C ALA A 99 -20.36 -1.95 -29.36
N PRO A 100 -21.02 -3.01 -28.85
CA PRO A 100 -20.37 -4.26 -28.48
C PRO A 100 -19.96 -5.06 -29.71
N ASP A 101 -18.80 -5.74 -29.66
CA ASP A 101 -18.38 -6.73 -30.66
C ASP A 101 -17.48 -7.83 -30.04
N PRO A 102 -17.98 -9.05 -29.78
CA PRO A 102 -19.40 -9.37 -29.61
C PRO A 102 -19.94 -8.85 -28.26
N LEU A 103 -19.07 -8.41 -27.35
CA LEU A 103 -19.43 -7.85 -26.05
C LEU A 103 -18.51 -6.70 -25.63
N VAL A 104 -18.98 -5.86 -24.72
CA VAL A 104 -18.16 -4.90 -23.99
C VAL A 104 -18.65 -4.79 -22.55
N LEU A 105 -17.71 -4.68 -21.62
CA LEU A 105 -17.97 -4.57 -20.19
C LEU A 105 -17.61 -3.16 -19.73
N LYS A 106 -18.57 -2.43 -19.16
CA LYS A 106 -18.36 -1.06 -18.66
C LYS A 106 -18.73 -0.96 -17.18
N HIS A 107 -17.84 -0.37 -16.40
CA HIS A 107 -18.04 -0.14 -14.98
C HIS A 107 -18.51 1.29 -14.70
N PHE A 108 -19.45 1.42 -13.78
CA PHE A 108 -20.01 2.66 -13.30
C PHE A 108 -19.86 2.71 -11.78
N LYS A 109 -19.41 3.85 -11.27
CA LYS A 109 -19.21 4.09 -9.85
C LYS A 109 -19.89 5.39 -9.45
N ASP A 110 -20.67 5.35 -8.38
CA ASP A 110 -21.37 6.52 -7.81
C ASP A 110 -22.21 7.29 -8.85
N GLY A 111 -22.83 6.56 -9.77
CA GLY A 111 -23.72 7.10 -10.80
C GLY A 111 -23.03 7.59 -12.08
N GLU A 112 -21.71 7.61 -12.12
CA GLU A 112 -20.89 8.07 -13.23
C GLU A 112 -20.16 6.90 -13.92
N TYR A 113 -19.78 7.08 -15.19
CA TYR A 113 -18.90 6.13 -15.86
C TYR A 113 -17.52 6.17 -15.22
N HIS A 114 -17.00 5.00 -14.85
CA HIS A 114 -15.68 4.88 -14.24
C HIS A 114 -14.64 4.45 -15.28
N LYS A 115 -14.77 3.23 -15.80
CA LYS A 115 -13.86 2.68 -16.82
C LYS A 115 -14.45 1.48 -17.55
N ASP A 116 -13.85 1.13 -18.66
CA ASP A 116 -14.06 -0.17 -19.29
C ASP A 116 -13.36 -1.26 -18.48
N TYR A 117 -13.98 -2.43 -18.41
CA TYR A 117 -13.38 -3.58 -17.76
C TYR A 117 -12.23 -4.08 -18.64
N ASP A 118 -11.03 -4.07 -18.08
CA ASP A 118 -9.75 -4.28 -18.75
C ASP A 118 -9.01 -5.52 -18.22
N ARG A 119 -9.74 -6.43 -17.59
CA ARG A 119 -9.20 -7.64 -16.95
C ARG A 119 -9.72 -8.90 -17.64
N GLN A 120 -9.25 -10.08 -17.21
CA GLN A 120 -9.77 -11.34 -17.75
C GLN A 120 -11.23 -11.56 -17.36
N ILE A 121 -12.06 -12.09 -18.26
CA ILE A 121 -13.46 -12.44 -17.95
C ILE A 121 -13.48 -13.79 -17.24
N SER A 122 -13.21 -13.78 -15.93
CA SER A 122 -13.27 -14.95 -15.05
C SER A 122 -13.96 -14.60 -13.74
N LEU A 123 -14.51 -15.60 -13.04
CA LEU A 123 -15.19 -15.41 -11.76
C LEU A 123 -14.31 -14.63 -10.77
N ASN A 124 -13.07 -15.08 -10.58
CA ASN A 124 -12.15 -14.48 -9.60
C ASN A 124 -11.72 -13.05 -9.99
N SER A 125 -11.36 -12.83 -11.26
CA SER A 125 -10.94 -11.51 -11.74
C SER A 125 -12.05 -10.47 -11.59
N MET A 126 -13.27 -10.85 -12.00
CA MET A 126 -14.43 -9.97 -11.92
C MET A 126 -14.87 -9.70 -10.48
N VAL A 127 -14.85 -10.71 -9.60
CA VAL A 127 -15.13 -10.51 -8.17
C VAL A 127 -14.09 -9.56 -7.54
N ASN A 128 -12.81 -9.73 -7.84
CA ASN A 128 -11.75 -8.86 -7.34
C ASN A 128 -11.89 -7.43 -7.87
N PHE A 129 -12.21 -7.27 -9.15
CA PHE A 129 -12.51 -5.96 -9.74
C PHE A 129 -13.72 -5.31 -9.07
N MET A 130 -14.79 -6.05 -8.78
CA MET A 130 -15.95 -5.48 -8.11
C MET A 130 -15.69 -5.12 -6.65
N ARG A 131 -14.75 -5.79 -5.97
CA ARG A 131 -14.31 -5.41 -4.61
C ARG A 131 -13.46 -4.15 -4.61
N ASP A 132 -12.53 -4.03 -5.55
CA ASP A 132 -11.66 -2.85 -5.71
C ASP A 132 -11.51 -2.48 -7.20
N PRO A 133 -12.46 -1.71 -7.77
CA PRO A 133 -12.43 -1.34 -9.18
C PRO A 133 -11.33 -0.31 -9.47
N THR A 134 -10.83 0.35 -8.42
CA THR A 134 -9.72 1.31 -8.48
C THR A 134 -8.36 0.67 -8.32
N GLY A 135 -8.31 -0.60 -7.90
CA GLY A 135 -7.10 -1.36 -7.67
C GLY A 135 -6.37 -1.67 -8.96
N ASP A 136 -5.05 -1.84 -8.84
CA ASP A 136 -4.20 -2.30 -9.93
C ASP A 136 -4.64 -3.68 -10.42
N LEU A 137 -4.22 -4.05 -11.64
CA LEU A 137 -4.39 -5.40 -12.17
C LEU A 137 -3.81 -6.42 -11.16
N PRO A 138 -4.56 -7.47 -10.78
CA PRO A 138 -4.03 -8.55 -9.96
C PRO A 138 -2.79 -9.14 -10.60
N TRP A 139 -1.78 -9.48 -9.80
CA TRP A 139 -0.49 -9.88 -10.35
C TRP A 139 -0.58 -11.22 -11.10
N GLU A 140 -1.50 -12.10 -10.72
CA GLU A 140 -1.81 -13.33 -11.46
C GLU A 140 -2.36 -13.11 -12.87
N GLU A 141 -2.79 -11.89 -13.19
CA GLU A 141 -3.26 -11.49 -14.53
C GLU A 141 -2.23 -10.66 -15.30
N ASP A 142 -1.10 -10.32 -14.67
CA ASP A 142 -0.01 -9.59 -15.30
C ASP A 142 0.73 -10.48 -16.30
N PRO A 143 0.86 -10.10 -17.58
CA PRO A 143 1.62 -10.86 -18.57
C PRO A 143 3.09 -11.11 -18.16
N LEU A 144 3.68 -10.20 -17.38
CA LEU A 144 5.04 -10.36 -16.85
C LEU A 144 5.09 -11.49 -15.80
N GLY A 145 3.99 -11.73 -15.08
CA GLY A 145 3.88 -12.74 -14.02
C GLY A 145 3.59 -14.17 -14.50
N LYS A 146 3.52 -14.44 -15.81
CA LYS A 146 3.04 -15.73 -16.35
C LYS A 146 3.79 -16.98 -15.85
N ASP A 147 5.06 -16.84 -15.48
CA ASP A 147 5.91 -17.94 -15.00
C ASP A 147 5.98 -18.03 -13.47
N VAL A 148 5.35 -17.08 -12.76
CA VAL A 148 5.18 -17.11 -11.31
C VAL A 148 3.98 -17.99 -10.99
N LEU A 149 4.15 -18.94 -10.06
CA LEU A 149 3.06 -19.80 -9.62
C LEU A 149 2.22 -19.08 -8.55
N HIS A 150 1.03 -18.63 -8.93
CA HIS A 150 0.11 -17.96 -8.01
C HIS A 150 -0.72 -18.96 -7.21
N PHE A 151 -0.60 -18.91 -5.88
CA PHE A 151 -1.38 -19.73 -4.97
C PHE A 151 -2.67 -18.98 -4.57
N PRO A 152 -3.86 -19.56 -4.84
CA PRO A 152 -5.13 -18.90 -4.52
C PRO A 152 -5.36 -18.86 -3.01
N ASP A 153 -4.98 -19.93 -2.32
CA ASP A 153 -5.16 -20.08 -0.88
C ASP A 153 -4.01 -20.87 -0.21
N TYR A 154 -3.95 -20.79 1.12
CA TYR A 154 -2.95 -21.50 1.94
C TYR A 154 -3.02 -23.03 1.80
N LEU A 155 -4.22 -23.61 1.61
CA LEU A 155 -4.37 -25.07 1.48
C LEU A 155 -3.81 -25.57 0.14
N ALA A 156 -4.05 -24.83 -0.94
CA ALA A 156 -3.49 -25.09 -2.27
C ALA A 156 -1.97 -25.05 -2.24
N PHE A 157 -1.39 -24.07 -1.53
CA PHE A 157 0.05 -23.99 -1.30
C PHE A 157 0.59 -25.22 -0.55
N MET A 158 -0.02 -25.58 0.58
CA MET A 158 0.41 -26.76 1.36
C MET A 158 0.26 -28.07 0.56
N LYS A 159 -0.78 -28.19 -0.26
CA LYS A 159 -0.97 -29.32 -1.17
C LYS A 159 0.14 -29.38 -2.23
N HIS A 160 0.58 -28.23 -2.74
CA HIS A 160 1.69 -28.15 -3.68
C HIS A 160 2.98 -28.64 -3.04
N LEU A 161 3.34 -28.14 -1.85
CA LEU A 161 4.55 -28.56 -1.13
C LEU A 161 4.60 -30.08 -0.85
N LYS A 162 3.44 -30.71 -0.63
CA LYS A 162 3.37 -32.18 -0.41
C LYS A 162 3.51 -33.01 -1.68
N ARG A 163 3.10 -32.48 -2.83
CA ARG A 163 3.06 -33.22 -4.11
C ARG A 163 4.26 -32.94 -5.00
N ASN A 164 4.83 -31.76 -4.86
CA ASN A 164 5.92 -31.27 -5.67
C ASN A 164 7.08 -30.90 -4.73
N LEU A 165 8.14 -31.69 -4.81
CA LEU A 165 9.32 -31.55 -3.95
C LEU A 165 10.38 -30.62 -4.57
N LYS A 166 10.08 -30.02 -5.73
CA LYS A 166 10.96 -29.03 -6.37
C LYS A 166 11.26 -27.88 -5.41
N PRO A 167 12.48 -27.31 -5.44
CA PRO A 167 12.80 -26.17 -4.61
C PRO A 167 11.94 -24.96 -5.01
N LEU A 168 11.38 -24.30 -4.01
CA LEU A 168 10.35 -23.28 -4.19
C LEU A 168 10.66 -22.05 -3.34
N LEU A 169 10.65 -20.87 -3.97
CA LEU A 169 10.70 -19.58 -3.28
C LEU A 169 9.35 -18.88 -3.42
N ILE A 170 8.64 -18.64 -2.31
CA ILE A 170 7.33 -17.98 -2.33
C ILE A 170 7.44 -16.52 -1.86
N MET A 171 6.83 -15.60 -2.62
CA MET A 171 6.57 -14.23 -2.18
C MET A 171 5.18 -14.10 -1.55
N LEU A 172 5.17 -13.83 -0.25
CA LEU A 172 3.99 -13.45 0.52
C LEU A 172 3.86 -11.94 0.49
N TYR A 173 2.80 -11.45 -0.18
CA TYR A 173 2.63 -10.02 -0.45
C TYR A 173 1.20 -9.55 -0.17
N VAL A 174 1.02 -8.22 -0.23
CA VAL A 174 -0.30 -7.56 -0.22
C VAL A 174 -0.41 -6.58 -1.40
N PRO A 175 -1.58 -6.36 -2.01
CA PRO A 175 -1.69 -5.60 -3.26
C PRO A 175 -1.30 -4.13 -3.12
N TRP A 176 -1.49 -3.53 -1.94
CA TRP A 176 -1.18 -2.12 -1.66
C TRP A 176 0.31 -1.88 -1.30
N CYS A 177 1.12 -2.92 -1.15
CA CYS A 177 2.51 -2.81 -0.71
C CYS A 177 3.42 -2.30 -1.83
N GLY A 178 3.97 -1.09 -1.65
CA GLY A 178 4.87 -0.47 -2.64
C GLY A 178 6.18 -1.22 -2.87
N PHE A 179 6.77 -1.84 -1.82
CA PHE A 179 7.98 -2.66 -1.96
C PHE A 179 7.71 -3.92 -2.80
N CYS A 180 6.57 -4.56 -2.56
CA CYS A 180 6.10 -5.72 -3.30
C CYS A 180 5.96 -5.36 -4.78
N LYS A 181 5.28 -4.25 -5.10
CA LYS A 181 5.12 -3.76 -6.48
C LYS A 181 6.46 -3.52 -7.18
N ARG A 182 7.46 -2.98 -6.48
CA ARG A 182 8.81 -2.77 -7.04
C ARG A 182 9.56 -4.07 -7.30
N LEU A 183 9.37 -5.09 -6.47
CA LEU A 183 10.04 -6.39 -6.60
C LEU A 183 9.41 -7.29 -7.67
N ARG A 184 8.10 -7.18 -7.91
CA ARG A 184 7.36 -8.04 -8.86
C ARG A 184 8.06 -8.22 -10.21
N PRO A 185 8.52 -7.17 -10.92
CA PRO A 185 9.14 -7.35 -12.25
C PRO A 185 10.42 -8.19 -12.19
N GLU A 186 11.26 -7.97 -11.17
CA GLU A 186 12.51 -8.71 -10.99
C GLU A 186 12.25 -10.16 -10.57
N PHE A 187 11.29 -10.38 -9.67
CA PHE A 187 10.86 -11.70 -9.27
C PHE A 187 10.25 -12.50 -10.43
N SER A 188 9.45 -11.85 -11.27
CA SER A 188 8.87 -12.44 -12.47
C SER A 188 9.93 -12.84 -13.50
N LYS A 189 10.92 -11.98 -13.76
CA LYS A 189 12.06 -12.33 -14.64
C LYS A 189 12.84 -13.52 -14.11
N ALA A 190 13.10 -13.55 -12.80
CA ALA A 190 13.80 -14.66 -12.16
C ALA A 190 12.99 -15.96 -12.30
N ALA A 191 11.65 -15.89 -12.19
CA ALA A 191 10.78 -17.04 -12.35
C ALA A 191 10.87 -17.62 -13.77
N THR A 192 10.91 -16.76 -14.79
CA THR A 192 11.07 -17.19 -16.20
C THR A 192 12.41 -17.89 -16.43
N GLU A 193 13.50 -17.36 -15.87
CA GLU A 193 14.86 -17.93 -16.03
C GLU A 193 14.98 -19.30 -15.33
N LEU A 194 14.55 -19.37 -14.07
CA LEU A 194 14.70 -20.55 -13.21
C LEU A 194 13.74 -21.71 -13.56
N LYS A 195 12.68 -21.44 -14.33
CA LYS A 195 11.66 -22.43 -14.68
C LYS A 195 12.23 -23.62 -15.45
N SER A 196 13.13 -23.38 -16.41
CA SER A 196 13.76 -24.44 -17.21
C SER A 196 14.67 -25.35 -16.37
N GLU A 197 15.12 -24.85 -15.23
CA GLU A 197 16.07 -25.54 -14.35
C GLU A 197 15.36 -26.34 -13.24
N GLY A 198 14.03 -26.30 -13.20
CA GLY A 198 13.24 -27.10 -12.28
C GLY A 198 12.92 -26.43 -10.94
N TYR A 199 13.27 -25.16 -10.77
CA TYR A 199 12.88 -24.35 -9.61
C TYR A 199 11.47 -23.78 -9.77
N VAL A 200 10.85 -23.39 -8.65
CA VAL A 200 9.52 -22.77 -8.63
C VAL A 200 9.57 -21.44 -7.90
N LEU A 201 9.17 -20.35 -8.57
CA LEU A 201 8.89 -19.09 -7.90
C LEU A 201 7.38 -18.93 -7.75
N GLY A 202 6.93 -18.81 -6.50
CA GLY A 202 5.53 -18.74 -6.13
C GLY A 202 5.12 -17.39 -5.57
N ALA A 203 3.83 -17.11 -5.58
CA ALA A 203 3.27 -15.88 -5.02
C ALA A 203 1.94 -16.13 -4.33
N MET A 204 1.69 -15.46 -3.21
CA MET A 204 0.41 -15.49 -2.51
C MET A 204 0.03 -14.11 -1.98
N ASP A 205 -1.18 -13.67 -2.35
CA ASP A 205 -1.81 -12.48 -1.79
C ASP A 205 -2.37 -12.81 -0.41
N VAL A 206 -1.67 -12.38 0.64
CA VAL A 206 -2.06 -12.66 2.02
C VAL A 206 -3.05 -11.64 2.58
N GLU A 207 -3.49 -10.64 1.81
CA GLU A 207 -4.58 -9.73 2.21
C GLU A 207 -5.95 -10.42 2.15
N ARG A 208 -6.07 -11.47 1.33
CA ARG A 208 -7.31 -12.23 1.20
C ARG A 208 -7.64 -12.98 2.48
N LYS A 209 -8.92 -13.04 2.83
CA LYS A 209 -9.41 -13.67 4.08
C LYS A 209 -8.99 -15.13 4.15
N GLU A 210 -9.10 -15.85 3.04
CA GLU A 210 -8.66 -17.24 2.86
C GLU A 210 -7.16 -17.46 3.13
N ASN A 211 -6.33 -16.42 3.03
CA ASN A 211 -4.89 -16.46 3.29
C ASN A 211 -4.47 -15.91 4.66
N THR A 212 -5.43 -15.51 5.50
CA THR A 212 -5.13 -15.00 6.86
C THR A 212 -4.34 -16.04 7.70
N LEU A 213 -4.57 -17.33 7.47
CA LEU A 213 -3.84 -18.39 8.15
C LEU A 213 -2.34 -18.39 7.81
N ALA A 214 -1.99 -18.09 6.56
CA ALA A 214 -0.59 -17.99 6.13
C ALA A 214 0.16 -16.91 6.94
N ARG A 215 -0.49 -15.77 7.22
CA ARG A 215 0.10 -14.70 8.05
C ARG A 215 0.48 -15.18 9.45
N LYS A 216 -0.41 -15.98 10.06
CA LYS A 216 -0.22 -16.51 11.42
C LYS A 216 0.85 -17.60 11.44
N VAL A 217 0.77 -18.55 10.51
CA VAL A 217 1.68 -19.70 10.47
C VAL A 217 3.12 -19.26 10.18
N PHE A 218 3.30 -18.32 9.24
CA PHE A 218 4.62 -17.82 8.88
C PHE A 218 5.06 -16.59 9.69
N ASN A 219 4.28 -16.19 10.71
CA ASN A 219 4.56 -15.04 11.58
C ASN A 219 4.99 -13.79 10.79
N LEU A 220 4.19 -13.37 9.80
CA LEU A 220 4.57 -12.29 8.90
C LEU A 220 4.54 -10.95 9.62
N THR A 221 5.70 -10.30 9.72
CA THR A 221 5.89 -8.97 10.33
C THR A 221 6.05 -7.84 9.30
N GLY A 222 6.20 -8.18 8.02
CA GLY A 222 6.39 -7.22 6.93
C GLY A 222 6.14 -7.81 5.55
N PHE A 223 6.06 -6.92 4.54
CA PHE A 223 5.85 -7.29 3.14
C PHE A 223 6.83 -6.54 2.22
N PRO A 224 7.35 -7.19 1.15
CA PRO A 224 7.19 -8.60 0.83
C PRO A 224 7.99 -9.49 1.80
N THR A 225 7.49 -10.68 2.10
CA THR A 225 8.27 -11.73 2.78
C THR A 225 8.52 -12.87 1.80
N LEU A 226 9.78 -13.26 1.64
CA LEU A 226 10.20 -14.33 0.75
C LEU A 226 10.68 -15.54 1.55
N ILE A 227 10.13 -16.73 1.27
CA ILE A 227 10.43 -17.96 2.03
C ILE A 227 10.81 -19.08 1.08
N TYR A 228 11.96 -19.69 1.33
CA TYR A 228 12.49 -20.82 0.58
C TYR A 228 12.07 -22.15 1.20
N PHE A 229 11.59 -23.03 0.34
CA PHE A 229 11.18 -24.39 0.63
C PHE A 229 11.99 -25.36 -0.22
N GLU A 230 12.39 -26.46 0.39
CA GLU A 230 13.09 -27.53 -0.30
C GLU A 230 12.54 -28.86 0.20
N ASN A 231 12.21 -29.76 -0.73
CA ASN A 231 11.55 -31.03 -0.41
C ASN A 231 10.27 -30.85 0.42
N GLY A 232 9.51 -29.79 0.15
CA GLY A 232 8.26 -29.48 0.85
C GLY A 232 8.42 -28.95 2.28
N GLN A 233 9.66 -28.76 2.76
CA GLN A 233 9.95 -28.22 4.09
C GLN A 233 10.42 -26.77 4.00
N LEU A 234 9.98 -25.94 4.94
CA LEU A 234 10.52 -24.58 5.11
C LEU A 234 11.99 -24.69 5.50
N LYS A 235 12.87 -24.06 4.72
CA LYS A 235 14.32 -24.05 4.99
C LYS A 235 14.77 -22.72 5.58
N GLN A 236 14.50 -21.62 4.88
CA GLN A 236 14.96 -20.29 5.29
C GLN A 236 14.14 -19.17 4.66
N HIS A 237 14.25 -17.98 5.23
CA HIS A 237 13.79 -16.75 4.61
C HIS A 237 14.85 -16.26 3.61
N TYR A 238 14.41 -15.66 2.51
CA TYR A 238 15.31 -14.98 1.59
C TYR A 238 15.55 -13.55 2.06
N GLU A 239 16.82 -13.22 2.26
CA GLU A 239 17.28 -11.92 2.79
C GLU A 239 18.31 -11.25 1.86
N GLY A 240 18.38 -11.73 0.60
CA GLY A 240 19.24 -11.19 -0.45
C GLY A 240 18.73 -9.86 -1.01
N GLU A 241 19.43 -9.35 -2.03
CA GLU A 241 19.00 -8.12 -2.70
C GLU A 241 17.71 -8.33 -3.51
N ASN A 242 16.86 -7.31 -3.56
CA ASN A 242 15.57 -7.37 -4.24
C ASN A 242 15.70 -7.17 -5.76
N ASN A 243 16.57 -7.95 -6.42
CA ASN A 243 16.79 -7.95 -7.87
C ASN A 243 16.86 -9.38 -8.44
N LYS A 244 16.74 -9.51 -9.76
CA LYS A 244 16.66 -10.80 -10.45
C LYS A 244 17.91 -11.63 -10.20
N GLU A 245 19.09 -11.03 -10.36
CA GLU A 245 20.39 -11.71 -10.25
C GLU A 245 20.59 -12.35 -8.88
N ALA A 246 20.27 -11.63 -7.80
CA ALA A 246 20.39 -12.14 -6.44
C ALA A 246 19.38 -13.25 -6.13
N ILE A 247 18.19 -13.22 -6.72
CA ILE A 247 17.19 -14.28 -6.57
C ILE A 247 17.64 -15.55 -7.30
N VAL A 248 18.11 -15.41 -8.54
CA VAL A 248 18.63 -16.53 -9.34
C VAL A 248 19.81 -17.19 -8.64
N ALA A 249 20.80 -16.40 -8.23
CA ALA A 249 21.97 -16.90 -7.51
C ALA A 249 21.60 -17.64 -6.21
N PHE A 250 20.64 -17.11 -5.45
CA PHE A 250 20.13 -17.78 -4.26
C PHE A 250 19.45 -19.11 -4.57
N MET A 251 18.69 -19.21 -5.65
CA MET A 251 18.00 -20.46 -6.00
C MET A 251 18.99 -21.53 -6.46
N HIS A 252 20.08 -21.15 -7.14
CA HIS A 252 21.16 -22.07 -7.51
C HIS A 252 21.94 -22.59 -6.33
N ASP A 253 22.28 -21.70 -5.40
CA ASP A 253 23.04 -22.06 -4.21
C ASP A 253 22.52 -21.32 -2.97
N PRO A 254 21.42 -21.84 -2.36
CA PRO A 254 20.83 -21.24 -1.17
C PRO A 254 21.74 -21.29 0.06
N ALA A 255 22.84 -22.07 0.00
CA ALA A 255 23.83 -22.19 1.07
C ALA A 255 24.99 -21.20 0.91
N SER A 256 25.33 -20.81 -0.32
CA SER A 256 26.38 -19.81 -0.62
C SER A 256 25.97 -18.39 -0.33
N VAL A 257 24.68 -18.06 -0.51
CA VAL A 257 24.13 -16.85 0.11
C VAL A 257 24.23 -17.14 1.58
N PRO A 258 25.10 -16.43 2.33
CA PRO A 258 25.20 -16.69 3.74
C PRO A 258 23.77 -16.63 4.25
N LEU A 259 23.29 -17.70 4.89
CA LEU A 259 22.26 -17.56 5.91
C LEU A 259 22.73 -16.33 6.67
N LYS A 260 22.05 -15.20 6.50
CA LYS A 260 22.18 -14.17 7.52
C LYS A 260 21.67 -14.92 8.72
N GLN A 261 22.60 -15.45 9.52
CA GLN A 261 22.36 -16.09 10.79
C GLN A 261 21.82 -15.01 11.73
N ASN A 262 20.77 -14.27 11.38
CA ASN A 262 20.50 -12.96 11.96
C ASN A 262 21.79 -12.25 12.38
N LYS A 263 22.81 -12.17 11.49
CA LYS A 263 23.73 -11.06 11.60
C LYS A 263 23.03 -9.87 10.95
N GLU A 264 21.90 -9.47 11.54
CA GLU A 264 21.83 -8.06 11.93
C GLU A 264 23.17 -7.85 12.60
N PHE A 265 24.05 -7.04 12.00
CA PHE A 265 25.35 -6.73 12.56
C PHE A 265 25.11 -6.51 14.05
N ASP A 266 25.49 -7.47 14.89
CA ASP A 266 25.19 -7.37 16.30
C ASP A 266 26.05 -6.20 16.72
N TRP A 267 25.44 -5.07 17.06
CA TRP A 267 26.22 -3.89 17.37
C TRP A 267 27.20 -4.23 18.51
N SER A 268 26.82 -5.17 19.40
CA SER A 268 27.67 -5.69 20.47
C SER A 268 28.83 -6.59 20.03
N SER A 269 28.85 -7.04 18.77
CA SER A 269 29.94 -7.83 18.20
C SER A 269 31.08 -6.98 17.61
N ASP A 270 30.94 -5.66 17.60
CA ASP A 270 31.98 -4.73 17.17
C ASP A 270 33.01 -4.52 18.29
N THR A 271 34.04 -5.35 18.32
CA THR A 271 35.08 -5.28 19.37
C THR A 271 35.93 -4.00 19.30
N ASN A 272 35.77 -3.19 18.25
CA ASN A 272 36.46 -1.90 18.07
C ASN A 272 35.54 -0.70 18.37
N SER A 273 34.33 -0.93 18.85
CA SER A 273 33.41 0.14 19.24
C SER A 273 33.73 0.68 20.63
N GLU A 274 33.72 2.00 20.77
CA GLU A 274 33.79 2.68 22.08
C GLU A 274 32.40 2.79 22.73
N ILE A 275 31.35 2.27 22.09
CA ILE A 275 30.00 2.17 22.64
C ILE A 275 29.93 0.96 23.56
N VAL A 276 29.47 1.18 24.80
CA VAL A 276 29.22 0.08 25.74
C VAL A 276 27.91 -0.61 25.39
N HIS A 277 27.99 -1.86 24.97
CA HIS A 277 26.81 -2.66 24.67
C HIS A 277 26.23 -3.30 25.92
N LEU A 278 25.02 -2.90 26.27
CA LEU A 278 24.33 -3.34 27.47
C LEU A 278 23.43 -4.54 27.16
N THR A 279 23.35 -5.44 28.14
CA THR A 279 22.34 -6.50 28.25
C THR A 279 21.52 -6.25 29.50
N ARG A 280 20.45 -7.02 29.74
CA ARG A 280 19.68 -6.93 31.00
C ARG A 280 20.57 -7.01 32.25
N GLN A 281 21.57 -7.89 32.24
CA GLN A 281 22.45 -8.08 33.40
C GLN A 281 23.47 -6.94 33.54
N GLY A 282 23.95 -6.39 32.42
CA GLY A 282 24.94 -5.31 32.41
C GLY A 282 24.36 -3.90 32.56
N PHE A 283 23.05 -3.72 32.39
CA PHE A 283 22.41 -2.40 32.40
C PHE A 283 22.55 -1.68 33.74
N GLU A 284 22.11 -2.27 34.86
CA GLU A 284 22.22 -1.63 36.17
C GLU A 284 23.68 -1.43 36.64
N PRO A 285 24.59 -2.42 36.49
CA PRO A 285 26.00 -2.23 36.83
C PRO A 285 26.62 -1.06 36.07
N ALA A 286 26.43 -0.98 34.74
CA ALA A 286 27.00 0.11 33.94
C ALA A 286 26.50 1.49 34.39
N LEU A 287 25.23 1.59 34.82
CA LEU A 287 24.68 2.83 35.35
C LEU A 287 25.19 3.20 36.76
N LYS A 288 25.67 2.23 37.54
CA LYS A 288 26.24 2.43 38.89
C LYS A 288 27.73 2.74 38.84
N ASP A 289 28.46 2.07 37.95
CA ASP A 289 29.91 2.22 37.80
C ASP A 289 30.26 3.58 37.15
N GLU A 290 29.39 4.07 36.27
CA GLU A 290 29.58 5.34 35.58
C GLU A 290 28.63 6.44 36.06
N LYS A 291 29.19 7.61 36.37
CA LYS A 291 28.41 8.76 36.87
C LYS A 291 27.50 9.38 35.80
N SER A 292 27.86 9.26 34.52
CA SER A 292 27.23 9.94 33.39
C SER A 292 27.10 8.94 32.24
N VAL A 293 25.88 8.52 31.91
CA VAL A 293 25.63 7.51 30.88
C VAL A 293 24.53 7.98 29.96
N LEU A 294 24.82 8.04 28.65
CA LEU A 294 23.79 8.20 27.63
C LEU A 294 23.51 6.82 27.01
N VAL A 295 22.28 6.34 27.14
CA VAL A 295 21.88 5.03 26.60
C VAL A 295 21.02 5.21 25.37
N MET A 296 21.41 4.59 24.27
CA MET A 296 20.60 4.45 23.06
C MET A 296 19.80 3.14 23.09
N PHE A 297 18.48 3.29 23.22
CA PHE A 297 17.51 2.20 23.10
C PHE A 297 17.17 2.02 21.63
N TYR A 298 17.58 0.90 21.03
CA TYR A 298 17.50 0.66 19.60
C TYR A 298 16.92 -0.70 19.25
N ALA A 299 16.36 -0.80 18.04
CA ALA A 299 16.06 -2.07 17.39
C ALA A 299 17.00 -2.26 16.20
N PRO A 300 17.58 -3.45 15.97
CA PRO A 300 18.65 -3.56 14.98
C PRO A 300 18.14 -3.47 13.53
N TRP A 301 16.85 -3.71 13.30
CA TRP A 301 16.17 -3.50 12.01
C TRP A 301 15.81 -2.04 11.74
N CYS A 302 15.86 -1.15 12.74
CA CYS A 302 15.40 0.23 12.59
C CYS A 302 16.37 1.08 11.76
N GLY A 303 15.89 1.60 10.63
CA GLY A 303 16.67 2.46 9.74
C GLY A 303 17.15 3.77 10.38
N HIS A 304 16.38 4.36 11.31
CA HIS A 304 16.81 5.54 12.06
C HIS A 304 17.95 5.21 13.03
N CYS A 305 17.92 4.04 13.67
CA CYS A 305 19.01 3.56 14.51
C CYS A 305 20.28 3.35 13.69
N LYS A 306 20.16 2.67 12.53
CA LYS A 306 21.29 2.45 11.62
C LYS A 306 21.95 3.76 11.16
N ARG A 307 21.17 4.82 10.94
CA ARG A 307 21.70 6.16 10.61
C ARG A 307 22.35 6.85 11.80
N LEU A 308 21.84 6.66 13.02
CA LEU A 308 22.42 7.24 14.23
C LEU A 308 23.72 6.55 14.65
N LYS A 309 23.84 5.23 14.42
CA LYS A 309 25.03 4.43 14.79
C LYS A 309 26.36 5.14 14.52
N PRO A 310 26.67 5.54 13.27
CA PRO A 310 27.98 6.13 12.97
C PRO A 310 28.21 7.45 13.71
N GLU A 311 27.18 8.27 13.93
CA GLU A 311 27.30 9.52 14.68
C GLU A 311 27.51 9.26 16.18
N TYR A 312 26.83 8.25 16.72
CA TYR A 312 26.98 7.82 18.10
C TYR A 312 28.38 7.24 18.37
N GLU A 313 28.92 6.44 17.43
CA GLU A 313 30.29 5.91 17.50
C GLU A 313 31.34 7.01 17.43
N LYS A 314 31.21 7.94 16.48
CA LYS A 314 32.10 9.11 16.37
C LYS A 314 32.11 9.90 17.67
N ALA A 315 30.95 10.12 18.29
CA ALA A 315 30.85 10.81 19.57
C ALA A 315 31.57 10.05 20.69
N ALA A 316 31.44 8.72 20.76
CA ALA A 316 32.12 7.89 21.77
C ALA A 316 33.66 7.99 21.63
N ILE A 317 34.17 7.88 20.40
CA ILE A 317 35.60 8.04 20.09
C ILE A 317 36.08 9.45 20.46
N GLU A 318 35.32 10.48 20.11
CA GLU A 318 35.67 11.87 20.43
C GLU A 318 35.66 12.12 21.95
N MET A 319 34.71 11.55 22.68
CA MET A 319 34.66 11.62 24.15
C MET A 319 35.89 10.99 24.79
N LYS A 320 36.30 9.81 24.34
CA LYS A 320 37.52 9.15 24.79
C LYS A 320 38.76 9.98 24.49
N ASN A 321 38.90 10.47 23.27
CA ASN A 321 40.05 11.29 22.84
C ASN A 321 40.15 12.60 23.63
N LYS A 322 39.01 13.24 23.92
CA LYS A 322 38.93 14.50 24.68
C LYS A 322 38.85 14.30 26.20
N LYS A 323 38.89 13.05 26.69
CA LYS A 323 38.77 12.67 28.12
C LYS A 323 37.52 13.26 28.78
N ILE A 324 36.40 13.24 28.07
CA ILE A 324 35.11 13.73 28.57
C ILE A 324 34.54 12.65 29.50
N PRO A 325 34.11 12.99 30.73
CA PRO A 325 33.60 12.02 31.68
C PRO A 325 32.26 11.40 31.23
N GLY A 326 32.12 10.10 31.45
CA GLY A 326 30.92 9.34 31.12
C GLY A 326 31.06 8.49 29.86
N ILE A 327 30.03 7.71 29.58
CA ILE A 327 30.03 6.73 28.49
C ILE A 327 28.78 6.86 27.61
N LEU A 328 28.95 6.44 26.35
CA LEU A 328 27.85 6.18 25.44
C LEU A 328 27.57 4.68 25.43
N ALA A 329 26.33 4.29 25.71
CA ALA A 329 25.90 2.92 25.76
C ALA A 329 24.75 2.65 24.77
N ALA A 330 24.59 1.39 24.37
CA ALA A 330 23.51 0.95 23.49
C ALA A 330 22.83 -0.31 24.03
N LEU A 331 21.50 -0.35 23.99
CA LEU A 331 20.68 -1.46 24.47
C LEU A 331 19.70 -1.89 23.37
N ASP A 332 19.77 -3.16 22.97
CA ASP A 332 18.82 -3.77 22.04
C ASP A 332 17.52 -4.12 22.78
N VAL A 333 16.52 -3.27 22.61
CA VAL A 333 15.22 -3.43 23.26
C VAL A 333 14.28 -4.41 22.57
N THR A 334 14.67 -4.95 21.41
CA THR A 334 13.94 -6.08 20.82
C THR A 334 14.17 -7.35 21.61
N ARG A 335 15.31 -7.43 22.30
CA ARG A 335 15.67 -8.52 23.23
C ARG A 335 15.28 -8.17 24.67
N GLU A 336 15.40 -6.90 25.04
CA GLU A 336 15.25 -6.42 26.43
C GLU A 336 13.97 -5.61 26.66
N THR A 337 12.83 -6.19 26.30
CA THR A 337 11.51 -5.50 26.30
C THR A 337 11.09 -4.94 27.65
N SER A 338 11.41 -5.62 28.76
CA SER A 338 11.07 -5.17 30.12
C SER A 338 11.73 -3.83 30.49
N ILE A 339 12.96 -3.60 30.02
CA ILE A 339 13.68 -2.35 30.27
C ILE A 339 13.07 -1.23 29.42
N ALA A 340 12.66 -1.53 28.19
CA ALA A 340 11.96 -0.57 27.34
C ALA A 340 10.64 -0.10 27.96
N GLU A 341 9.87 -1.02 28.56
CA GLU A 341 8.64 -0.70 29.29
C GLU A 341 8.92 0.17 30.52
N GLN A 342 9.91 -0.20 31.34
CA GLN A 342 10.33 0.57 32.52
C GLN A 342 10.64 2.03 32.19
N PHE A 343 11.34 2.26 31.09
CA PHE A 343 11.71 3.61 30.64
C PHE A 343 10.75 4.24 29.63
N LYS A 344 9.59 3.62 29.38
CA LYS A 344 8.53 4.11 28.49
C LYS A 344 9.03 4.43 27.08
N VAL A 345 9.88 3.57 26.52
CA VAL A 345 10.39 3.71 25.15
C VAL A 345 9.27 3.42 24.15
N LYS A 346 8.80 4.45 23.43
CA LYS A 346 7.69 4.36 22.47
C LYS A 346 8.13 4.27 21.00
N GLY A 347 9.43 4.43 20.73
CA GLY A 347 9.97 4.44 19.38
C GLY A 347 11.50 4.38 19.38
N TYR A 348 12.08 4.14 18.20
CA TYR A 348 13.51 3.90 18.06
C TYR A 348 14.14 4.84 17.02
N PRO A 349 15.38 5.32 17.26
CA PRO A 349 16.13 5.23 18.50
C PRO A 349 15.60 6.21 19.56
N THR A 350 15.59 5.80 20.83
CA THR A 350 15.37 6.72 21.97
C THR A 350 16.68 6.85 22.74
N LEU A 351 17.14 8.07 23.01
CA LEU A 351 18.31 8.30 23.86
C LEU A 351 17.84 8.77 25.22
N LYS A 352 18.32 8.12 26.29
CA LYS A 352 18.03 8.54 27.67
C LYS A 352 19.32 8.73 28.43
N TYR A 353 19.39 9.84 29.14
CA TYR A 353 20.55 10.22 29.93
C TYR A 353 20.34 9.86 31.40
N PHE A 354 21.39 9.31 32.00
CA PHE A 354 21.42 8.85 33.39
C PHE A 354 22.58 9.50 34.14
N VAL A 355 22.31 9.92 35.38
CA VAL A 355 23.30 10.43 36.31
C VAL A 355 23.21 9.66 37.62
N ASN A 356 24.31 9.06 38.07
CA ASN A 356 24.38 8.24 39.29
C ASN A 356 23.25 7.20 39.34
N ALA A 357 23.13 6.39 38.28
CA ALA A 357 22.06 5.41 38.05
C ALA A 357 20.60 5.93 38.00
N GLN A 358 20.38 7.25 38.04
CA GLN A 358 19.05 7.83 37.93
C GLN A 358 18.82 8.40 36.53
N TYR A 359 17.69 8.04 35.92
CA TYR A 359 17.20 8.69 34.70
C TYR A 359 17.00 10.20 34.94
N LYS A 360 17.48 11.04 34.01
CA LYS A 360 17.33 12.50 34.06
C LYS A 360 16.60 13.06 32.84
N TYR A 361 17.10 12.81 31.62
CA TYR A 361 16.61 13.49 30.42
C TYR A 361 16.39 12.54 29.25
N ASP A 362 15.42 12.87 28.40
CA ASP A 362 15.36 12.36 27.03
C ASP A 362 16.23 13.25 26.13
N VAL A 363 17.09 12.64 25.33
CA VAL A 363 18.02 13.35 24.45
C VAL A 363 17.58 13.20 22.99
N HIS A 364 17.41 14.33 22.30
CA HIS A 364 16.83 14.35 20.95
C HIS A 364 17.84 14.61 19.82
N MET A 365 19.02 15.13 20.15
CA MET A 365 20.11 15.38 19.21
C MET A 365 20.68 14.08 18.62
N ARG A 366 21.14 14.13 17.36
CA ARG A 366 21.53 12.94 16.58
C ARG A 366 22.91 13.07 15.93
N GLU A 367 23.50 14.25 15.98
CA GLU A 367 24.81 14.59 15.41
C GLU A 367 25.91 14.39 16.45
N ALA A 368 27.06 13.84 16.03
CA ALA A 368 28.15 13.50 16.94
C ALA A 368 28.61 14.69 17.80
N GLU A 369 28.83 15.85 17.18
CA GLU A 369 29.30 17.07 17.85
C GLU A 369 28.37 17.52 18.98
N LYS A 370 27.04 17.46 18.74
CA LYS A 370 26.04 17.84 19.74
C LYS A 370 25.98 16.85 20.90
N LEU A 371 26.11 15.55 20.60
CA LEU A 371 26.18 14.51 21.64
C LEU A 371 27.40 14.71 22.54
N VAL A 372 28.56 15.02 21.94
CA VAL A 372 29.79 15.32 22.67
C VAL A 372 29.63 16.58 23.53
N GLU A 373 29.05 17.65 22.98
CA GLU A 373 28.77 18.89 23.73
C GLU A 373 27.84 18.64 24.92
N PHE A 374 26.75 17.88 24.71
CA PHE A 374 25.84 17.48 25.77
C PHE A 374 26.56 16.67 26.86
N MET A 375 27.42 15.72 26.50
CA MET A 375 28.14 14.92 27.49
C MET A 375 29.20 15.70 28.27
N LYS A 376 29.70 16.84 27.75
CA LYS A 376 30.60 17.74 28.49
C LYS A 376 29.89 18.51 29.60
N ASP A 377 28.67 18.97 29.34
CA ASP A 377 27.88 19.77 30.27
C ASP A 377 26.39 19.35 30.20
N PRO A 378 26.03 18.20 30.82
CA PRO A 378 24.71 17.60 30.67
C PRO A 378 23.63 18.43 31.35
N LYS A 379 22.90 19.19 30.54
CA LYS A 379 21.74 19.99 30.95
C LYS A 379 20.49 19.43 30.33
N GLU A 380 19.34 19.70 30.94
CA GLU A 380 18.05 19.35 30.34
C GLU A 380 18.03 19.92 28.90
N PRO A 381 17.93 19.06 27.88
CA PRO A 381 17.82 19.53 26.51
C PRO A 381 16.59 20.44 26.42
N PRO A 382 16.64 21.51 25.61
CA PRO A 382 15.44 22.31 25.41
C PRO A 382 14.31 21.37 25.01
N PRO A 383 13.12 21.51 25.63
CA PRO A 383 12.00 20.66 25.28
C PRO A 383 11.81 20.69 23.77
N PRO A 384 11.41 19.56 23.14
CA PRO A 384 11.14 19.58 21.72
C PRO A 384 10.22 20.76 21.43
N PRO A 385 10.46 21.50 20.32
CA PRO A 385 9.65 22.66 20.01
C PRO A 385 8.18 22.23 20.08
N PRO A 386 7.31 23.06 20.70
CA PRO A 386 5.90 22.74 20.79
C PRO A 386 5.38 22.38 19.39
N PRO A 387 4.38 21.48 19.28
CA PRO A 387 3.80 21.11 18.01
C PRO A 387 3.56 22.37 17.19
N GLU A 388 4.13 22.43 15.98
CA GLU A 388 3.88 23.57 15.09
C GLU A 388 2.37 23.76 14.96
N THR A 389 1.93 25.02 15.05
CA THR A 389 0.53 25.37 14.78
C THR A 389 0.13 24.75 13.44
N PRO A 390 -0.99 24.01 13.37
CA PRO A 390 -1.48 23.48 12.11
C PRO A 390 -1.54 24.59 11.08
N TRP A 391 -1.04 24.36 9.86
CA TRP A 391 -1.02 25.39 8.82
C TRP A 391 -2.42 25.98 8.54
N GLN A 392 -3.48 25.18 8.77
CA GLN A 392 -4.89 25.60 8.66
C GLN A 392 -5.30 26.70 9.64
N GLU A 393 -4.56 26.86 10.74
CA GLU A 393 -4.80 27.83 11.81
C GLU A 393 -3.88 29.05 11.70
N GLU A 394 -2.96 29.07 10.73
CA GLU A 394 -2.13 30.23 10.45
C GLU A 394 -2.93 31.31 9.69
N ASP A 395 -2.61 32.59 9.94
CA ASP A 395 -3.17 33.71 9.17
C ASP A 395 -2.57 33.73 7.75
N THR A 396 -3.29 33.12 6.80
CA THR A 396 -2.87 32.99 5.41
C THR A 396 -4.03 33.19 4.44
N ASN A 397 -3.71 33.56 3.20
CA ASN A 397 -4.68 33.62 2.10
C ASN A 397 -4.82 32.29 1.34
N VAL A 398 -4.33 31.18 1.91
CA VAL A 398 -4.46 29.85 1.33
C VAL A 398 -5.78 29.24 1.77
N ILE A 399 -6.57 28.73 0.83
CA ILE A 399 -7.83 28.05 1.15
C ILE A 399 -7.56 26.57 1.45
N PHE A 400 -7.87 26.13 2.66
CA PHE A 400 -7.77 24.73 3.02
C PHE A 400 -9.00 23.95 2.56
N LEU A 401 -8.76 22.93 1.74
CA LEU A 401 -9.79 22.10 1.15
C LEU A 401 -9.82 20.73 1.85
N SER A 402 -11.02 20.21 2.03
CA SER A 402 -11.28 18.87 2.56
C SER A 402 -11.92 17.98 1.50
N ASP A 403 -12.12 16.71 1.83
CA ASP A 403 -12.88 15.77 1.01
C ASP A 403 -14.25 16.31 0.57
N GLN A 404 -14.88 17.15 1.41
CA GLN A 404 -16.21 17.72 1.17
C GLN A 404 -16.17 19.02 0.36
N THR A 405 -15.15 19.86 0.58
CA THR A 405 -15.11 21.23 0.02
C THR A 405 -14.29 21.34 -1.26
N PHE A 406 -13.46 20.34 -1.57
CA PHE A 406 -12.56 20.36 -2.72
C PHE A 406 -13.31 20.61 -4.04
N ASN A 407 -14.25 19.74 -4.39
CA ASN A 407 -14.97 19.82 -5.66
C ASN A 407 -15.82 21.08 -5.78
N SER A 408 -16.58 21.41 -4.72
CA SER A 408 -17.49 22.54 -4.74
C SER A 408 -16.73 23.87 -4.89
N THR A 409 -15.57 23.99 -4.24
CA THR A 409 -14.72 25.19 -4.30
C THR A 409 -14.04 25.33 -5.66
N LEU A 410 -13.40 24.27 -6.16
CA LEU A 410 -12.64 24.34 -7.42
C LEU A 410 -13.54 24.53 -8.65
N LYS A 411 -14.81 24.08 -8.62
CA LYS A 411 -15.78 24.37 -9.70
C LYS A 411 -16.06 25.87 -9.89
N ARG A 412 -15.88 26.68 -8.84
CA ARG A 412 -16.15 28.13 -8.86
C ARG A 412 -14.91 28.97 -9.18
N LYS A 413 -13.74 28.35 -9.28
CA LYS A 413 -12.46 29.05 -9.43
C LYS A 413 -11.90 28.80 -10.83
N LYS A 414 -11.58 29.88 -11.54
CA LYS A 414 -11.05 29.82 -12.90
C LYS A 414 -9.64 29.24 -12.92
N HIS A 415 -8.82 29.61 -11.93
CA HIS A 415 -7.47 29.12 -11.78
C HIS A 415 -7.26 28.76 -10.31
N ALA A 416 -6.79 27.56 -10.04
CA ALA A 416 -6.45 27.12 -8.71
C ALA A 416 -5.12 26.36 -8.74
N LEU A 417 -4.16 26.76 -7.91
CA LEU A 417 -2.98 25.94 -7.63
C LEU A 417 -3.17 25.30 -6.27
N VAL A 418 -3.20 23.96 -6.24
CA VAL A 418 -3.48 23.18 -5.03
C VAL A 418 -2.23 22.43 -4.58
N MET A 419 -1.83 22.62 -3.34
CA MET A 419 -0.74 21.89 -2.68
C MET A 419 -1.28 20.76 -1.81
N PHE A 420 -0.95 19.53 -2.18
CA PHE A 420 -1.23 18.33 -1.41
C PHE A 420 -0.04 18.03 -0.50
N TYR A 421 -0.24 18.07 0.81
CA TYR A 421 0.85 18.04 1.79
C TYR A 421 0.57 17.09 2.96
N ALA A 422 1.60 16.87 3.78
CA ALA A 422 1.48 16.26 5.10
C ALA A 422 2.15 17.18 6.14
N PRO A 423 1.60 17.35 7.36
CA PRO A 423 2.17 18.28 8.35
C PRO A 423 3.61 17.97 8.76
N TRP A 424 3.99 16.69 8.75
CA TRP A 424 5.34 16.23 9.11
C TRP A 424 6.35 16.28 7.95
N CYS A 425 5.93 16.63 6.74
CA CYS A 425 6.78 16.62 5.55
C CYS A 425 7.69 17.86 5.50
N GLY A 426 9.00 17.66 5.64
CA GLY A 426 10.00 18.75 5.60
C GLY A 426 9.99 19.54 4.29
N HIS A 427 9.85 18.88 3.13
CA HIS A 427 9.72 19.59 1.85
C HIS A 427 8.47 20.47 1.75
N CYS A 428 7.39 20.07 2.43
CA CYS A 428 6.14 20.81 2.50
C CYS A 428 6.32 22.04 3.38
N LYS A 429 6.95 21.87 4.55
CA LYS A 429 7.30 22.98 5.46
C LYS A 429 8.19 24.01 4.78
N ASN A 430 9.14 23.57 3.94
CA ASN A 430 10.01 24.48 3.18
C ASN A 430 9.28 25.22 2.05
N THR A 431 8.25 24.61 1.45
CA THR A 431 7.47 25.20 0.34
C THR A 431 6.39 26.17 0.86
N ARG A 432 5.83 25.89 2.05
CA ARG A 432 4.73 26.63 2.68
C ARG A 432 4.92 28.16 2.68
N PRO A 433 6.07 28.73 3.13
CA PRO A 433 6.22 30.19 3.20
C PRO A 433 6.10 30.88 1.84
N GLU A 434 6.73 30.30 0.80
CA GLU A 434 6.69 30.81 -0.57
C GLU A 434 5.27 30.71 -1.16
N PHE A 435 4.56 29.62 -0.85
CA PHE A 435 3.18 29.39 -1.27
C PHE A 435 2.20 30.36 -0.60
N ASN A 436 2.34 30.59 0.71
CA ASN A 436 1.57 31.59 1.46
C ASN A 436 1.81 33.00 0.90
N ALA A 437 3.07 33.35 0.62
CA ALA A 437 3.42 34.65 0.07
C ALA A 437 2.83 34.86 -1.33
N ALA A 438 2.83 33.83 -2.18
CA ALA A 438 2.19 33.88 -3.49
C ALA A 438 0.67 34.03 -3.40
N ALA A 439 0.04 33.32 -2.44
CA ALA A 439 -1.39 33.46 -2.14
C ALA A 439 -1.76 34.88 -1.70
N ASN A 440 -0.95 35.49 -0.85
CA ASN A 440 -1.16 36.86 -0.40
C ASN A 440 -1.07 37.88 -1.55
N VAL A 441 -0.12 37.71 -2.47
CA VAL A 441 0.02 38.62 -3.64
C VAL A 441 -1.20 38.54 -4.56
N MET A 442 -1.80 37.36 -4.75
CA MET A 442 -2.93 37.18 -5.67
C MET A 442 -4.30 37.17 -4.98
N ARG A 443 -4.39 37.63 -3.73
CA ARG A 443 -5.63 37.58 -2.93
C ARG A 443 -6.80 38.38 -3.53
N GLU A 444 -6.49 39.49 -4.23
CA GLU A 444 -7.50 40.36 -4.86
C GLU A 444 -8.02 39.78 -6.19
N GLU A 445 -7.32 38.79 -6.76
CA GLU A 445 -7.74 38.13 -8.00
C GLU A 445 -8.81 37.06 -7.69
N SER A 446 -10.07 37.49 -7.57
CA SER A 446 -11.20 36.64 -7.12
C SER A 446 -11.39 35.31 -7.88
N ARG A 447 -10.87 35.21 -9.11
CA ARG A 447 -10.93 34.02 -9.98
C ARG A 447 -9.70 33.09 -9.85
N ILE A 448 -8.63 33.54 -9.21
CA ILE A 448 -7.43 32.77 -8.89
C ILE A 448 -7.49 32.34 -7.41
N VAL A 449 -6.97 31.16 -7.09
CA VAL A 449 -6.86 30.71 -5.70
C VAL A 449 -5.63 29.85 -5.49
N PHE A 450 -5.00 30.01 -4.34
CA PHE A 450 -4.06 29.04 -3.79
C PHE A 450 -4.81 28.22 -2.75
N ALA A 451 -4.70 26.90 -2.85
CA ALA A 451 -5.36 26.00 -1.93
C ALA A 451 -4.42 24.91 -1.44
N ALA A 452 -4.75 24.33 -0.30
CA ALA A 452 -3.98 23.24 0.29
C ALA A 452 -4.90 22.13 0.79
N VAL A 453 -4.43 20.88 0.72
CA VAL A 453 -5.12 19.69 1.23
C VAL A 453 -4.16 18.91 2.12
N ASP A 454 -4.57 18.66 3.36
CA ASP A 454 -3.83 17.80 4.29
C ASP A 454 -4.16 16.33 4.00
N CYS A 455 -3.24 15.65 3.31
CA CYS A 455 -3.41 14.26 2.93
C CYS A 455 -3.29 13.25 4.08
N THR A 456 -2.98 13.71 5.30
CA THR A 456 -3.06 12.86 6.50
C THR A 456 -4.47 12.79 7.07
N ARG A 457 -5.34 13.75 6.70
CA ARG A 457 -6.74 13.83 7.12
C ARG A 457 -7.70 13.52 5.96
N ASP A 458 -7.49 14.16 4.82
CA ASP A 458 -8.35 14.10 3.63
C ASP A 458 -7.80 13.12 2.59
N THR A 459 -7.71 11.86 3.01
CA THR A 459 -7.06 10.80 2.24
C THR A 459 -7.78 10.47 0.93
N ASN A 460 -9.10 10.63 0.87
CA ASN A 460 -9.89 10.29 -0.32
C ASN A 460 -9.60 11.24 -1.47
N VAL A 461 -9.61 12.56 -1.23
CA VAL A 461 -9.22 13.56 -2.21
C VAL A 461 -7.79 13.30 -2.69
N CYS A 462 -6.83 13.11 -1.78
CA CYS A 462 -5.43 12.92 -2.18
C CYS A 462 -5.23 11.65 -3.03
N SER A 463 -5.89 10.55 -2.66
CA SER A 463 -5.88 9.31 -3.46
C SER A 463 -6.52 9.52 -4.84
N SER A 464 -7.71 10.16 -4.89
CA SER A 464 -8.42 10.44 -6.15
C SER A 464 -7.63 11.37 -7.09
N GLN A 465 -6.79 12.25 -6.54
CA GLN A 465 -5.92 13.13 -7.31
C GLN A 465 -4.59 12.48 -7.71
N GLY A 466 -4.36 11.22 -7.31
CA GLY A 466 -3.16 10.46 -7.65
C GLY A 466 -1.91 10.97 -6.94
N VAL A 467 -2.05 11.50 -5.71
CA VAL A 467 -0.92 11.99 -4.91
C VAL A 467 -0.11 10.80 -4.40
N ARG A 468 1.17 10.69 -4.82
CA ARG A 468 2.08 9.58 -4.45
C ARG A 468 3.22 10.01 -3.53
N GLY A 469 3.36 11.30 -3.28
CA GLY A 469 4.41 11.89 -2.46
C GLY A 469 4.14 13.36 -2.16
N TYR A 470 4.86 13.94 -1.20
CA TYR A 470 4.59 15.28 -0.70
C TYR A 470 5.80 16.22 -0.80
N PRO A 471 5.60 17.52 -1.10
CA PRO A 471 4.35 18.09 -1.60
C PRO A 471 4.15 17.71 -3.08
N THR A 472 2.90 17.43 -3.44
CA THR A 472 2.47 17.37 -4.85
C THR A 472 1.67 18.64 -5.13
N LEU A 473 1.99 19.37 -6.20
CA LEU A 473 1.24 20.56 -6.61
C LEU A 473 0.49 20.26 -7.91
N LYS A 474 -0.79 20.61 -7.97
CA LYS A 474 -1.60 20.46 -9.18
C LYS A 474 -2.39 21.73 -9.46
N TYR A 475 -2.45 22.09 -10.72
CA TYR A 475 -3.24 23.18 -11.23
C TYR A 475 -4.61 22.69 -11.70
N PHE A 476 -5.64 23.47 -11.38
CA PHE A 476 -7.01 23.24 -11.81
C PHE A 476 -7.62 24.49 -12.45
N SER A 477 -8.46 24.29 -13.47
CA SER A 477 -9.35 25.32 -14.00
C SER A 477 -10.79 24.82 -14.07
N TYR A 478 -11.66 25.47 -13.28
CA TYR A 478 -13.06 25.09 -13.05
C TYR A 478 -13.27 23.61 -12.72
N LEU A 479 -12.26 22.96 -12.10
CA LEU A 479 -12.16 21.51 -11.88
C LEU A 479 -12.14 20.65 -13.18
N LYS A 480 -12.31 21.24 -14.36
CA LYS A 480 -12.37 20.51 -15.65
C LYS A 480 -10.99 20.22 -16.20
N VAL A 481 -10.09 21.20 -16.13
CA VAL A 481 -8.69 21.05 -16.54
C VAL A 481 -7.87 20.76 -15.29
N LYS A 482 -7.01 19.74 -15.38
CA LYS A 482 -6.07 19.34 -14.32
C LYS A 482 -4.69 19.13 -14.94
N VAL A 483 -3.67 19.77 -14.39
CA VAL A 483 -2.28 19.62 -14.83
C VAL A 483 -1.37 19.54 -13.61
N ASP A 484 -0.38 18.67 -13.66
CA ASP A 484 0.63 18.58 -12.59
C ASP A 484 1.61 19.75 -12.69
N TYR A 485 1.88 20.39 -11.56
CA TYR A 485 2.81 21.51 -11.50
C TYR A 485 4.22 21.00 -11.20
N HIS A 486 5.11 21.21 -12.16
CA HIS A 486 6.52 20.82 -12.08
C HIS A 486 7.48 22.02 -12.07
N GLY A 487 6.95 23.24 -11.92
CA GLY A 487 7.76 24.46 -11.85
C GLY A 487 8.53 24.61 -10.53
N GLY A 488 9.28 25.70 -10.43
CA GLY A 488 10.01 26.05 -9.21
C GLY A 488 9.09 26.28 -8.01
N ARG A 489 9.67 26.26 -6.80
CA ARG A 489 8.89 26.37 -5.55
C ARG A 489 9.11 27.69 -4.84
N LYS A 490 9.50 28.73 -5.58
CA LYS A 490 9.58 30.10 -5.09
C LYS A 490 8.30 30.86 -5.42
N ARG A 491 8.03 31.90 -4.63
CA ARG A 491 6.85 32.75 -4.78
C ARG A 491 6.66 33.22 -6.23
N GLU A 492 7.73 33.66 -6.87
CA GLU A 492 7.72 34.19 -8.23
C GLU A 492 7.32 33.12 -9.26
N ASP A 493 7.75 31.87 -9.07
CA ASP A 493 7.44 30.75 -9.97
C ASP A 493 5.95 30.42 -9.97
N PHE A 494 5.32 30.43 -8.79
CA PHE A 494 3.89 30.17 -8.66
C PHE A 494 3.05 31.28 -9.29
N ILE A 495 3.45 32.54 -9.08
CA ILE A 495 2.77 33.71 -9.63
C ILE A 495 2.88 33.70 -11.16
N ALA A 496 4.09 33.51 -11.70
CA ALA A 496 4.32 33.48 -13.13
C ALA A 496 3.50 32.39 -13.83
N PHE A 497 3.45 31.19 -13.24
CA PHE A 497 2.66 30.08 -13.78
C PHE A 497 1.16 30.42 -13.87
N LEU A 498 0.57 30.96 -12.80
CA LEU A 498 -0.86 31.28 -12.77
C LEU A 498 -1.21 32.49 -13.65
N LYS A 499 -0.33 33.49 -13.77
CA LYS A 499 -0.51 34.61 -14.71
C LYS A 499 -0.50 34.13 -16.16
N ASN A 500 0.47 33.29 -16.54
CA ASN A 500 0.53 32.72 -17.89
C ASN A 500 -0.70 31.87 -18.22
N ALA A 501 -1.19 31.09 -17.25
CA ALA A 501 -2.43 30.32 -17.39
C ALA A 501 -3.68 31.22 -17.54
N SER A 502 -3.67 32.41 -16.92
CA SER A 502 -4.73 33.42 -17.05
C SER A 502 -4.70 34.10 -18.43
N GLU A 503 -3.53 34.43 -18.96
CA GLU A 503 -3.36 35.13 -20.24
C GLU A 503 -3.66 34.25 -21.46
N SER A 504 -3.20 33.00 -21.47
CA SER A 504 -3.51 32.01 -22.51
C SER A 504 -5.00 31.71 -22.64
N SER A 505 -5.78 31.94 -21.57
CA SER A 505 -7.24 31.83 -21.62
C SER A 505 -7.94 33.07 -22.17
N LYS A 506 -7.28 34.24 -22.19
CA LYS A 506 -7.80 35.49 -22.76
C LYS A 506 -7.58 35.56 -24.27
N SER A 507 -6.47 35.02 -24.79
CA SER A 507 -6.20 34.97 -26.24
C SER A 507 -7.21 34.09 -26.98
N ASN A 508 -7.54 32.91 -26.44
CA ASN A 508 -8.55 32.02 -27.03
C ASN A 508 -9.98 32.60 -27.02
N GLN A 509 -10.29 33.56 -26.13
CA GLN A 509 -11.59 34.24 -26.12
C GLN A 509 -11.67 35.40 -27.11
N LYS A 510 -10.56 36.10 -27.40
CA LYS A 510 -10.53 37.16 -28.42
C LYS A 510 -10.68 36.59 -29.83
N GLN A 511 -10.06 35.46 -30.12
CA GLN A 511 -10.12 34.82 -31.43
C GLN A 511 -11.52 34.32 -31.80
N ILE A 512 -12.34 33.94 -30.81
CA ILE A 512 -13.74 33.53 -31.00
C ILE A 512 -14.67 34.74 -31.21
N HIS A 513 -14.26 35.94 -30.79
CA HIS A 513 -15.08 37.15 -30.88
C HIS A 513 -14.81 37.96 -32.17
N GLU A 514 -13.71 37.70 -32.86
CA GLU A 514 -13.37 38.30 -34.18
C GLU A 514 -13.85 37.46 -35.37
N GLU A 515 -14.37 36.24 -35.14
CA GLU A 515 -14.96 35.36 -36.17
C GLU A 515 -16.51 35.30 -36.12
N LEU A 516 -17.14 36.18 -35.34
CA LEU A 516 -18.58 36.45 -35.30
C LEU A 516 -18.83 37.88 -35.72
#